data_AF-A0A3E2B0P4-F1
#
_entry.id   AF-A0A3E2B0P4-F1
#
_cell.length_a   1.000
_cell.length_b   1.000
_cell.length_c   1.000
_cell.angle_alpha   90.00
_cell.angle_beta   90.00
_cell.angle_gamma   90.00
#
_symmetry.space_group_name_H-M   'P 1'
#
loop_
_entity.id
_entity.type
_entity.pdbx_description
1 polymer ?
#
loop_
_entity_poly.entity_id
_entity_poly.type
_entity_poly.pdbx_seq_one_letter_code
_entity_poly.pdbx_strand_id
1 'polypeptide(L)' 'MRESLYDYCTRTRRQALLEEWDVEGNGALTPLALSHGSRQKVWWRCGAGHRWQ' A
#
# COMPACT_ATOMS: atom_id res chain seq x y z
N MET A 1 13.53 -4.94 -13.33
CA MET A 1 12.48 -5.43 -12.39
C MET A 1 11.73 -4.20 -11.89
N ARG A 2 10.39 -4.22 -11.86
CA ARG A 2 9.60 -3.05 -11.45
C ARG A 2 9.65 -2.96 -9.91
N GLU A 3 10.09 -1.84 -9.36
CA GLU A 3 10.20 -1.62 -7.90
C GLU A 3 8.82 -1.81 -7.23
N SER A 4 8.78 -2.56 -6.13
CA SER A 4 7.54 -2.79 -5.37
C SER A 4 7.04 -1.49 -4.70
N LEU A 5 5.77 -1.44 -4.31
CA LEU A 5 5.22 -0.33 -3.54
C LEU A 5 5.95 -0.21 -2.20
N TYR A 6 6.25 -1.34 -1.54
CA TYR A 6 7.02 -1.38 -0.30
C TYR A 6 8.43 -0.78 -0.46
N ASP A 7 9.17 -1.20 -1.48
CA ASP A 7 10.55 -0.74 -1.72
C ASP A 7 10.56 0.75 -2.07
N TYR A 8 9.63 1.19 -2.92
CA TYR A 8 9.46 2.59 -3.27
C TYR A 8 9.18 3.46 -2.05
N CYS A 9 8.23 3.06 -1.19
CA CYS A 9 7.91 3.79 0.03
C CYS A 9 9.10 3.86 0.98
N THR A 10 9.83 2.76 1.14
CA THR A 10 11.03 2.70 1.98
C THR A 10 12.12 3.64 1.47
N ARG A 11 12.42 3.60 0.17
CA ARG A 11 13.44 4.43 -0.48
C ARG A 11 13.08 5.92 -0.46
N THR A 12 11.81 6.25 -0.66
CA THR A 12 11.34 7.65 -0.75
C THR A 12 10.88 8.26 0.57
N ARG A 13 11.03 7.52 1.68
CA ARG A 13 10.60 7.93 3.03
C ARG A 13 9.09 8.22 3.13
N ARG A 14 8.28 7.37 2.49
CA ARG A 14 6.81 7.43 2.50
C ARG A 14 6.19 6.25 3.27
N GLN A 15 6.83 5.83 4.36
CA GLN A 15 6.38 4.67 5.16
C GLN A 15 4.97 4.87 5.75
N ALA A 16 4.55 6.10 6.01
CA ALA A 16 3.18 6.40 6.45
C ALA A 16 2.11 5.85 5.50
N LEU A 17 2.41 5.73 4.19
CA LEU A 17 1.49 5.10 3.25
C LEU A 17 1.32 3.59 3.53
N LEU A 18 2.38 2.91 3.97
CA LEU A 18 2.32 1.50 4.34
C LEU A 18 1.54 1.29 5.64
N GLU A 19 1.57 2.27 6.55
CA GLU A 19 0.78 2.25 7.79
C GLU A 19 -0.72 2.36 7.51
N GLU A 20 -1.10 3.03 6.43
CA GLU A 20 -2.49 3.14 5.98
C GLU A 20 -2.94 1.94 5.14
N TRP A 21 -2.12 0.91 4.95
CA TRP A 21 -2.50 -0.26 4.16
C TRP A 21 -3.61 -1.05 4.85
N ASP A 22 -4.75 -1.22 4.17
CA ASP A 22 -5.87 -1.96 4.71
C ASP A 22 -5.71 -3.47 4.45
N VAL A 23 -5.17 -4.22 5.42
CA VAL A 23 -4.99 -5.68 5.32
C VAL A 23 -6.31 -6.42 5.09
N GLU A 24 -7.39 -5.98 5.73
CA GLU A 24 -8.70 -6.61 5.63
C GLU A 24 -9.35 -6.36 4.26
N GLY A 25 -9.27 -5.13 3.75
CA GLY A 25 -9.79 -4.77 2.44
C GLY A 25 -9.01 -5.37 1.27
N ASN A 26 -7.71 -5.61 1.45
CA ASN A 26 -6.83 -6.12 0.39
C ASN A 26 -6.62 -7.65 0.44
N GLY A 27 -7.02 -8.31 1.53
CA GLY A 27 -6.88 -9.76 1.68
C GLY A 27 -5.43 -10.21 1.58
N ALA A 28 -5.13 -11.09 0.62
CA ALA A 28 -3.79 -11.63 0.39
C ALA A 28 -2.85 -10.67 -0.37
N LEU A 29 -3.36 -9.54 -0.88
CA LEU A 29 -2.54 -8.57 -1.60
C LEU A 29 -1.67 -7.78 -0.60
N THR A 30 -0.37 -7.67 -0.90
CA THR A 30 0.60 -6.97 -0.07
C THR A 30 1.31 -5.85 -0.86
N PRO A 31 1.87 -4.83 -0.19
CA PRO A 31 2.69 -3.81 -0.85
C PRO A 31 3.93 -4.36 -1.57
N LEU A 32 4.40 -5.57 -1.20
CA LEU A 32 5.51 -6.26 -1.88
C LEU A 32 5.05 -6.90 -3.21
N ALA A 33 3.79 -7.32 -3.30
CA ALA A 33 3.22 -7.94 -4.49
C ALA A 33 2.82 -6.91 -5.58
N LEU A 34 2.82 -5.61 -5.25
CA LEU A 34 2.45 -4.53 -6.14
C LEU A 34 3.67 -3.72 -6.58
N SER A 35 3.72 -3.31 -7.84
CA SER A 35 4.65 -2.25 -8.24
C SER A 35 4.13 -0.88 -7.83
N HIS A 36 5.02 0.07 -7.51
CA HIS A 36 4.62 1.45 -7.15
C HIS A 36 3.80 2.19 -8.23
N GLY A 37 3.88 1.75 -9.49
CA GLY A 37 3.07 2.27 -10.61
C GLY A 37 1.87 1.39 -10.98
N SER A 38 1.40 0.53 -10.08
CA SER A 38 0.24 -0.34 -10.33
C SER A 38 -1.03 0.50 -10.51
N ARG A 39 -1.93 0.06 -11.40
CA ARG A 39 -3.28 0.61 -11.55
C ARG A 39 -4.33 -0.19 -10.77
N GLN A 40 -3.90 -1.19 -10.02
CA GLN A 40 -4.80 -1.99 -9.19
C GLN A 40 -5.37 -1.10 -8.08
N LYS A 41 -6.70 -1.13 -7.94
CA LYS A 41 -7.38 -0.47 -6.83
C LYS A 41 -7.12 -1.27 -5.55
N VAL A 42 -6.75 -0.57 -4.49
CA VAL A 42 -6.39 -1.15 -3.20
C VAL A 42 -7.09 -0.35 -2.12
N TRP A 43 -7.41 -1.02 -1.02
CA TRP A 43 -8.01 -0.39 0.12
C TRP A 43 -6.96 0.26 1.02
N TRP A 44 -7.32 1.40 1.55
CA TRP A 44 -6.55 2.15 2.53
C TRP A 44 -7.42 2.38 3.76
N ARG A 45 -6.78 2.49 4.92
CA ARG A 45 -7.41 2.71 6.21
C ARG A 45 -6.54 3.64 7.05
N CYS A 46 -7.04 4.82 7.41
CA CYS A 46 -6.30 5.72 8.29
C CYS A 46 -6.36 5.26 9.75
N GLY A 47 -5.52 5.86 10.61
CA GLY A 47 -5.49 5.57 12.05
C GLY A 47 -6.80 5.84 12.80
N ALA A 48 -7.72 6.64 12.23
CA ALA A 48 -9.06 6.87 12.79
C ALA A 48 -10.09 5.81 12.35
N GLY A 49 -9.72 4.86 11.49
CA GLY A 49 -10.58 3.77 11.02
C GLY A 49 -11.40 4.07 9.77
N HIS A 50 -11.28 5.26 9.16
CA HIS A 50 -11.90 5.54 7.86
C HIS A 50 -11.23 4.75 6.75
N ARG A 51 -12.01 4.27 5.77
CA ARG A 51 -11.53 3.43 4.67
C ARG A 51 -11.85 4.05 3.31
N TRP A 52 -10.94 3.90 2.36
CA TRP A 52 -11.12 4.35 0.96
C TRP A 52 -10.41 3.43 -0.04
N GLN A 53 -10.74 3.56 -1.33
CA GLN A 53 -10.20 2.77 -2.44
C GLN A 53 -9.91 3.64 -3.66
#